data_AF-A0A419V7U2-F1
#
_entry.id   AF-A0A419V7U2-F1
#
_cell.length_a   1.000
_cell.length_b   1.000
_cell.length_c   1.000
_cell.angle_alpha   90.00
_cell.angle_beta   90.00
_cell.angle_gamma   90.00
#
_symmetry.space_group_name_H-M   'P 1'
#
loop_
_entity.id
_entity.type
_entity.pdbx_description
1 polymer ?
#
loop_
_entity_poly.entity_id
_entity_poly.type
_entity_poly.pdbx_seq_one_letter_code
_entity_poly.pdbx_strand_id
1 'polypeptide(L)'
;MTASLYTLAEKAKQQDREAMYDFLQKFEPFIQKSLSQTKPQNREDLRQDLRLKCMECVHHFESEQTPGFFEFVNTIEQNTE
;
A
#
# COMPACT_ATOMS: atom_id res chain seq x y z
N MET A 1 20.36 2.17 5.36
CA MET A 1 19.25 1.28 5.74
C MET A 1 18.04 1.72 4.95
N THR A 2 17.51 0.88 4.06
CA THR A 2 16.30 1.21 3.28
C THR A 2 15.08 1.19 4.19
N ALA A 3 14.27 2.24 4.17
CA ALA A 3 13.02 2.27 4.93
C ALA A 3 12.08 1.14 4.46
N SER A 4 11.41 0.50 5.42
CA SER A 4 10.43 -0.55 5.12
C SER A 4 9.20 0.05 4.44
N LEU A 5 8.46 -0.78 3.69
CA LEU A 5 7.19 -0.35 3.06
C LEU A 5 6.19 0.15 4.11
N TYR A 6 6.16 -0.49 5.27
CA TYR A 6 5.33 -0.08 6.40
C TYR A 6 5.68 1.33 6.87
N THR A 7 6.97 1.59 7.12
CA THR A 7 7.43 2.91 7.58
C THR A 7 7.16 4.00 6.55
N LEU A 8 7.30 3.70 5.26
CA LEU A 8 7.00 4.65 4.19
C LEU A 8 5.49 4.92 4.09
N ALA A 9 4.64 3.90 4.22
CA ALA A 9 3.20 4.07 4.22
C ALA A 9 2.73 4.94 5.39
N GLU A 10 3.23 4.71 6.60
CA GLU A 10 2.88 5.52 7.78
C GLU A 10 3.31 6.99 7.62
N LYS A 11 4.52 7.25 7.13
CA LYS A 11 4.98 8.63 6.86
C LYS A 11 4.16 9.29 5.75
N ALA A 12 3.89 8.56 4.67
CA ALA A 12 3.10 9.05 3.55
C ALA A 12 1.66 9.42 3.96
N LYS A 13 1.04 8.67 4.90
CA LYS A 13 -0.24 9.05 5.51
C LYS A 13 -0.18 10.40 6.23
N GLN A 14 0.95 10.72 6.85
CA GLN A 14 1.22 11.98 7.54
C GLN A 14 1.60 13.14 6.59
N GLN A 15 1.20 13.05 5.30
CA GLN A 15 1.45 14.06 4.27
C GLN A 15 2.95 14.25 3.90
N ASP A 16 3.82 13.27 4.24
CA ASP A 16 5.19 13.25 3.76
C ASP A 16 5.23 12.84 2.27
N ARG A 17 5.46 13.84 1.41
CA ARG A 17 5.49 13.68 -0.04
C ARG A 17 6.69 12.84 -0.51
N GLU A 18 7.83 12.94 0.16
CA GLU A 18 9.01 12.14 -0.19
C GLU A 18 8.78 10.68 0.17
N ALA A 19 8.17 10.41 1.32
CA ALA A 19 7.80 9.05 1.71
C ALA A 19 6.80 8.41 0.73
N MET A 20 5.80 9.19 0.27
CA MET A 20 4.85 8.71 -0.75
C MET A 20 5.55 8.42 -2.08
N TYR A 21 6.45 9.32 -2.50
CA TYR A 21 7.24 9.12 -3.72
C TYR A 21 8.09 7.84 -3.63
N ASP A 22 8.84 7.65 -2.54
CA ASP A 22 9.65 6.46 -2.31
C ASP A 22 8.82 5.18 -2.24
N PHE A 23 7.62 5.25 -1.65
CA PHE A 23 6.66 4.16 -1.67
C PHE A 23 6.26 3.79 -3.10
N LEU A 24 5.87 4.78 -3.93
CA LEU A 24 5.50 4.55 -5.32
C LEU A 24 6.67 3.99 -6.15
N GLN A 25 7.90 4.46 -5.91
CA GLN A 25 9.09 3.91 -6.58
C GLN A 25 9.30 2.43 -6.26
N LYS A 26 9.01 1.99 -5.04
CA LYS A 26 9.07 0.57 -4.67
C LYS A 26 7.98 -0.26 -5.37
N PHE A 27 6.84 0.34 -5.70
CA PHE A 27 5.75 -0.32 -6.43
C PHE A 27 5.90 -0.28 -7.96
N GLU A 28 6.77 0.57 -8.49
CA GLU A 28 6.99 0.74 -9.93
C GLU A 28 7.27 -0.58 -10.67
N PRO A 29 8.04 -1.56 -10.15
CA PRO A 29 8.25 -2.84 -10.83
C PRO A 29 6.94 -3.63 -11.09
N PHE A 30 5.98 -3.55 -10.17
CA PHE A 30 4.69 -4.21 -10.30
C PHE A 30 3.77 -3.47 -11.27
N ILE A 31 3.83 -2.13 -11.26
CA ILE A 31 3.12 -1.29 -12.22
C ILE A 31 3.63 -1.58 -13.63
N GLN A 32 4.94 -1.59 -13.86
CA GLN A 32 5.54 -1.86 -15.17
C GLN A 32 5.16 -3.25 -15.71
N LYS A 33 5.10 -4.26 -14.84
CA LYS A 33 4.62 -5.60 -15.21
C LYS A 33 3.15 -5.62 -15.67
N SER A 34 2.33 -4.73 -15.12
CA SER A 34 0.92 -4.57 -15.53
C SER A 34 0.80 -3.77 -16.84
N LEU A 35 1.64 -2.75 -17.03
CA LEU A 35 1.67 -1.94 -18.25
C LEU A 35 2.11 -2.74 -19.48
N SER A 36 3.01 -3.71 -19.32
CA SER A 36 3.46 -4.55 -20.45
C SER A 36 2.33 -5.38 -21.07
N GLN A 37 1.28 -5.68 -20.29
CA GLN A 37 0.07 -6.40 -20.72
C GLN A 37 -1.01 -5.46 -21.31
N THR A 38 -0.72 -4.17 -21.40
CA THR A 38 -1.65 -3.13 -21.88
C THR A 38 -1.20 -2.57 -23.23
N LYS A 39 -2.17 -2.17 -24.05
CA LYS A 39 -1.92 -1.52 -25.34
C LYS A 39 -1.08 -0.23 -25.15
N PRO A 40 -0.06 0.03 -25.98
CA PRO A 40 0.87 1.16 -25.78
C PRO A 40 0.20 2.50 -25.53
N GLN A 41 -0.86 2.81 -26.27
CA GLN A 41 -1.61 4.07 -26.16
C GLN A 41 -2.28 4.30 -24.80
N ASN A 42 -2.57 3.23 -24.05
CA ASN A 42 -3.27 3.31 -22.76
C ASN A 42 -2.30 3.19 -21.57
N ARG A 43 -0.99 3.00 -21.81
CA ARG A 43 -0.03 2.67 -20.74
C ARG A 43 0.20 3.83 -19.79
N GLU A 44 0.30 5.07 -20.30
CA GLU A 44 0.56 6.21 -19.43
C GLU A 44 -0.65 6.55 -18.55
N ASP A 45 -1.86 6.49 -19.12
CA ASP A 45 -3.10 6.67 -18.36
C ASP A 45 -3.22 5.60 -17.27
N LEU A 46 -3.04 4.33 -17.64
CA LEU A 46 -3.07 3.23 -16.67
C LEU A 46 -1.98 3.37 -15.59
N ARG A 47 -0.80 3.88 -15.94
CA ARG A 47 0.27 4.13 -14.97
C ARG A 47 -0.15 5.16 -13.93
N GLN A 48 -0.80 6.25 -14.37
CA GLN A 48 -1.30 7.28 -13.48
C GLN A 48 -2.41 6.73 -12.58
N ASP A 49 -3.37 5.99 -13.13
CA ASP A 49 -4.45 5.36 -12.37
C ASP A 49 -3.92 4.38 -11.31
N LEU A 50 -2.95 3.54 -11.66
CA LEU A 50 -2.33 2.60 -10.72
C LEU A 50 -1.59 3.33 -9.60
N ARG A 51 -0.88 4.43 -9.91
CA ARG A 51 -0.23 5.26 -8.88
C ARG A 51 -1.26 5.92 -7.97
N LEU A 52 -2.34 6.45 -8.52
CA LEU A 52 -3.44 7.02 -7.74
C LEU A 52 -4.04 5.98 -6.81
N LYS A 53 -4.28 4.76 -7.30
CA LYS A 53 -4.78 3.65 -6.50
C LYS A 53 -3.81 3.26 -5.38
N CYS A 54 -2.50 3.25 -5.64
CA CYS A 54 -1.50 3.03 -4.59
C CYS A 54 -1.58 4.11 -3.50
N MET A 55 -1.70 5.38 -3.87
CA MET A 55 -1.84 6.49 -2.91
C MET A 55 -3.13 6.35 -2.09
N GLU A 56 -4.25 6.02 -2.73
CA GLU A 56 -5.50 5.71 -2.04
C GLU A 56 -5.33 4.57 -1.05
N CYS A 57 -4.72 3.46 -1.44
CA CYS A 57 -4.48 2.31 -0.56
C CYS A 57 -3.64 2.72 0.65
N VAL A 58 -2.61 3.55 0.48
CA VAL A 58 -1.81 4.06 1.61
C VAL A 58 -2.67 4.89 2.58
N HIS A 59 -3.53 5.77 2.06
CA HIS A 59 -4.41 6.58 2.91
C HIS A 59 -5.45 5.75 3.67
N HIS A 60 -5.94 4.66 3.09
CA HIS A 60 -6.90 3.75 3.73
C HIS A 60 -6.23 2.61 4.51
N PHE A 61 -4.90 2.53 4.52
CA PHE A 61 -4.19 1.46 5.21
C PHE A 61 -4.26 1.68 6.73
N GLU A 62 -5.05 0.86 7.42
CA GLU A 62 -5.15 0.86 8.88
C GLU A 62 -4.24 -0.21 9.48
N SER A 63 -3.04 0.20 9.89
CA SER A 63 -2.05 -0.69 10.53
C SER A 63 -2.36 -0.97 12.00
N GLU A 64 -2.98 -0.03 12.70
CA GLU A 64 -3.14 -0.07 14.16
C GLU A 64 -4.26 -1.03 14.63
N GLN A 65 -5.16 -1.45 13.74
CA GLN A 65 -6.31 -2.29 14.09
C GLN A 65 -6.11 -3.79 13.80
N THR A 66 -4.91 -4.21 13.36
CA THR A 66 -4.68 -5.63 13.09
C THR A 66 -4.23 -6.34 14.37
N PRO A 67 -5.05 -7.18 14.99
CA PRO A 67 -4.65 -7.91 16.18
C PRO A 67 -3.50 -8.87 15.87
N GLY A 68 -2.56 -9.01 16.81
CA GLY A 68 -1.59 -10.10 16.76
C GLY A 68 -2.29 -11.46 16.75
N PHE A 69 -1.61 -12.50 16.27
CA PHE A 69 -2.20 -13.85 16.17
C PHE A 69 -2.90 -14.31 17.45
N PHE A 70 -2.25 -14.13 18.61
CA PHE A 70 -2.83 -14.51 19.90
C PHE A 70 -3.95 -13.57 20.36
N GLU A 71 -3.86 -12.27 20.08
CA GLU A 71 -4.94 -11.31 20.36
C GLU A 71 -6.20 -11.67 19.56
N PHE A 72 -6.02 -12.10 18.31
CA PHE A 72 -7.10 -12.57 17.45
C PHE A 72 -7.74 -13.85 17.98
N VAL A 73 -6.94 -14.85 18.37
CA VAL A 73 -7.45 -16.10 18.96
C VAL A 73 -8.27 -15.80 20.22
N ASN A 74 -7.77 -14.96 21.12
CA ASN A 74 -8.49 -14.56 22.33
C ASN A 74 -9.82 -13.85 22.00
N THR A 75 -9.85 -13.03 20.94
CA THR A 75 -11.07 -12.34 20.51
C THR A 75 -12.14 -13.32 20.00
N ILE A 76 -11.74 -14.40 19.33
CA ILE A 76 -12.69 -15.44 18.89
C ILE A 76 -13.23 -16.21 20.09
N GLU A 77 -12.37 -16.59 21.04
CA GLU A 77 -12.77 -17.36 22.22
C GLU A 77 -13.77 -16.58 23.10
N GLN A 78 -13.58 -15.26 23.27
CA GLN A 78 -14.51 -14.41 24.04
C GLN A 78 -15.88 -14.17 23.38
N ASN A 79 -16.01 -14.39 22.07
CA ASN A 79 -17.28 -14.24 21.35
C ASN A 79 -18.11 -15.54 21.29
N THR A 80 -17.63 -16.62 21.92
CA THR A 80 -18.29 -17.94 21.91
C THR A 80 -18.98 -18.28 23.25
N GLU A 81 -19.07 -17.33 24.18
CA GLU A 81 -19.89 -17.40 25.42
C GLU A 81 -21.15 -16.54 25.30
#